data_AF-A0A8X7X357-F1
#
_entry.id   AF-A0A8X7X357-F1
#
_cell.length_a   1.000
_cell.length_b   1.000
_cell.length_c   1.000
_cell.angle_alpha   90.00
_cell.angle_beta   90.00
_cell.angle_gamma   90.00
#
_symmetry.space_group_name_H-M   'P 1'
#
loop_
_entity.id
_entity.type
_entity.pdbx_description
1 polymer ?
#
loop_
_entity_poly.entity_id
_entity_poly.type
_entity_poly.pdbx_seq_one_letter_code
_entity_poly.pdbx_strand_id
1 'polypeptide(L)'
;MENATKEEYKIQSFDAKTQQLLKTALKDPSSVDLEKVANLIVDQSLKDQVFSKEAGRICFTIVQAEGRQAGSNVFRRNLLNRLQQEYKTREETRSRSVQEWVCYVTFICNIFDYLKVDCLVMQLHRIGDQLEKMNVQRMDELFFLLRDGFFLQNELSSLARLLLLEILEFRASGWRLSDSAQKYYYSEVTD
;
A
#
# COMPACT_ATOMS: atom_id res chain seq x y z
N MET A 1 -4.41 22.35 18.48
CA MET A 1 -4.36 23.22 17.27
C MET A 1 -3.87 22.33 16.14
N GLU A 2 -4.55 22.37 14.99
CA GLU A 2 -4.29 21.59 13.78
C GLU A 2 -2.79 21.46 13.46
N ASN A 3 -2.24 20.24 13.43
CA ASN A 3 -1.07 19.89 12.61
C ASN A 3 -0.77 18.38 12.68
N ALA A 4 -1.71 17.56 12.20
CA ALA A 4 -1.27 16.39 11.44
C ALA A 4 -0.74 16.94 10.11
N THR A 5 0.56 16.80 9.86
CA THR A 5 1.19 17.07 8.58
C THR A 5 0.29 16.56 7.45
N LYS A 6 -0.41 17.48 6.78
CA LYS A 6 -1.08 17.20 5.50
C LYS A 6 0.03 16.88 4.53
N GLU A 7 0.48 15.63 4.50
CA GLU A 7 1.26 15.10 3.38
C GLU A 7 0.34 15.17 2.17
N GLU A 8 0.41 16.29 1.47
CA GLU A 8 -0.46 16.67 0.38
C GLU A 8 -0.32 15.63 -0.72
N TYR A 9 -1.34 14.78 -0.88
CA TYR A 9 -1.39 13.85 -1.99
C TYR A 9 -1.25 14.64 -3.29
N LYS A 10 -0.37 14.21 -4.20
CA LYS A 10 -0.12 14.90 -5.47
C LYS A 10 -1.26 14.69 -6.47
N ILE A 11 -2.46 15.16 -6.13
CA ILE A 11 -3.67 15.03 -6.94
C ILE A 11 -3.97 16.30 -7.75
N GLN A 12 -3.04 17.27 -7.80
CA GLN A 12 -3.24 18.53 -8.53
C GLN A 12 -3.36 18.33 -10.05
N SER A 13 -2.89 17.20 -10.58
CA SER A 13 -3.04 16.87 -12.00
C SER A 13 -4.44 16.38 -12.39
N PHE A 14 -5.34 16.17 -11.41
CA PHE A 14 -6.74 15.88 -11.67
C PHE A 14 -7.61 17.14 -11.73
N ASP A 15 -8.74 17.06 -12.42
CA ASP A 15 -9.79 18.09 -12.35
C ASP A 15 -10.40 18.20 -10.94
N ALA A 16 -11.03 19.34 -10.64
CA ALA A 16 -11.57 19.63 -9.31
C ALA A 16 -12.62 18.60 -8.83
N LYS A 17 -13.42 18.05 -9.75
CA LYS A 17 -14.45 17.05 -9.41
C LYS A 17 -13.79 15.72 -9.04
N THR A 18 -12.77 15.31 -9.78
CA THR A 18 -12.02 14.08 -9.48
C THR A 18 -11.19 14.23 -8.20
N GLN A 19 -10.59 15.40 -7.95
CA GLN A 19 -9.92 15.68 -6.68
C GLN A 19 -10.89 15.54 -5.50
N GLN A 20 -12.11 16.07 -5.61
CA GLN A 20 -13.11 15.94 -4.56
C GLN A 20 -13.51 14.47 -4.35
N LEU A 21 -13.70 13.71 -5.43
CA LEU A 21 -14.01 12.28 -5.37
C LEU A 21 -12.91 11.49 -4.63
N LEU A 22 -11.64 11.73 -4.96
CA LEU A 22 -10.49 11.09 -4.30
C LEU A 22 -10.40 11.48 -2.82
N LYS A 23 -10.62 12.76 -2.49
CA LYS A 23 -10.64 13.24 -1.09
C LYS A 23 -11.76 12.57 -0.28
N THR A 24 -12.93 12.35 -0.89
CA THR A 24 -14.02 11.60 -0.24
C THR A 24 -13.64 10.13 -0.08
N ALA A 25 -13.10 9.49 -1.12
CA ALA A 25 -12.66 8.08 -1.07
C ALA A 25 -11.62 7.81 0.03
N LEU A 26 -10.73 8.77 0.31
CA LEU A 26 -9.72 8.66 1.37
C LEU A 26 -10.31 8.74 2.79
N LYS A 27 -11.48 9.35 2.97
CA LYS A 27 -12.13 9.55 4.28
C LYS A 27 -13.28 8.58 4.53
N ASP A 28 -14.10 8.39 3.50
CA ASP A 28 -15.29 7.56 3.52
C ASP A 28 -15.42 6.80 2.18
N PRO A 29 -14.66 5.70 2.02
CA PRO A 29 -14.75 4.83 0.85
C PRO A 29 -16.17 4.32 0.57
N SER A 30 -17.03 4.22 1.59
CA SER A 30 -18.37 3.65 1.47
C SER A 30 -19.37 4.54 0.72
N SER A 31 -19.12 5.85 0.68
CA SER A 31 -19.99 6.84 0.02
C SER A 31 -19.62 7.13 -1.44
N VAL A 32 -18.62 6.44 -1.99
CA VAL A 32 -18.15 6.65 -3.36
C VAL A 32 -18.15 5.36 -4.18
N ASP A 33 -18.20 5.52 -5.50
CA ASP A 33 -18.01 4.43 -6.43
C ASP A 33 -16.50 4.06 -6.49
N LEU A 34 -16.13 3.02 -5.75
CA LEU A 34 -14.75 2.55 -5.66
C LEU A 34 -14.21 1.94 -6.96
N GLU A 35 -15.07 1.44 -7.84
CA GLU A 35 -14.65 0.97 -9.17
C GLU A 35 -14.22 2.16 -10.03
N LYS A 36 -15.04 3.21 -10.05
CA LYS A 36 -14.71 4.45 -10.76
C LYS A 36 -13.43 5.09 -10.21
N VAL A 37 -13.26 5.12 -8.89
CA VAL A 37 -12.04 5.65 -8.27
C VAL A 37 -10.81 4.85 -8.70
N ALA A 38 -10.87 3.52 -8.69
CA ALA A 38 -9.77 2.67 -9.14
C ALA A 38 -9.39 2.94 -10.59
N ASN A 39 -10.37 3.04 -11.49
CA ASN A 39 -10.15 3.33 -12.90
C ASN A 39 -9.49 4.69 -13.12
N LEU A 40 -9.97 5.73 -12.43
CA LEU A 40 -9.39 7.09 -12.53
C LEU A 40 -7.94 7.14 -12.06
N ILE A 41 -7.59 6.44 -10.98
CA ILE A 41 -6.22 6.38 -10.49
C ILE A 41 -5.32 5.68 -11.51
N VAL A 42 -5.74 4.55 -12.07
CA VAL A 42 -4.96 3.82 -13.08
C VAL A 42 -4.75 4.69 -14.32
N ASP A 43 -5.82 5.28 -14.86
CA ASP A 43 -5.76 6.07 -16.09
C ASP A 43 -4.85 7.30 -15.96
N GLN A 44 -4.87 7.96 -14.79
CA GLN A 44 -3.98 9.08 -14.53
C GLN A 44 -2.54 8.62 -14.31
N SER A 45 -2.34 7.48 -13.64
CA SER A 45 -1.00 6.93 -13.38
C SER A 45 -0.27 6.56 -14.67
N LEU A 46 -1.00 6.20 -15.72
CA LEU A 46 -0.42 5.94 -17.05
C LEU A 46 0.05 7.21 -17.76
N LYS A 47 -0.62 8.35 -17.51
CA LYS A 47 -0.38 9.62 -18.22
C LYS A 47 0.62 10.52 -17.52
N ASP A 48 0.64 10.49 -16.19
CA ASP A 48 1.42 11.40 -15.36
C ASP A 48 2.50 10.64 -14.58
N GLN A 49 3.76 10.88 -14.96
CA GLN A 49 4.91 10.25 -14.34
C GLN A 49 5.07 10.62 -12.86
N VAL A 50 4.75 11.85 -12.48
CA VAL A 50 4.83 12.30 -11.09
C VAL A 50 3.76 11.59 -10.26
N PHE A 51 2.54 11.55 -10.80
CA PHE A 51 1.44 10.87 -10.14
C PHE A 51 1.67 9.35 -10.01
N SER A 52 2.25 8.70 -11.03
CA SER A 52 2.53 7.25 -11.03
C SER A 52 3.35 6.78 -9.81
N LYS A 53 4.22 7.64 -9.28
CA LYS A 53 5.05 7.37 -8.09
C LYS A 53 4.27 7.51 -6.77
N GLU A 54 3.27 8.39 -6.73
CA GLU A 54 2.50 8.69 -5.52
C GLU A 54 1.19 7.90 -5.43
N ALA A 55 0.69 7.42 -6.58
CA ALA A 55 -0.58 6.72 -6.69
C ALA A 55 -0.65 5.47 -5.80
N GLY A 56 0.50 4.80 -5.58
CA GLY A 56 0.59 3.67 -4.66
C GLY A 56 0.15 4.01 -3.22
N ARG A 57 0.59 5.16 -2.72
CA ARG A 57 0.24 5.66 -1.37
C ARG A 57 -1.25 5.99 -1.26
N ILE A 58 -1.84 6.59 -2.29
CA ILE A 58 -3.29 6.87 -2.35
C ILE A 58 -4.09 5.58 -2.32
N CYS A 59 -3.73 4.61 -3.17
CA CYS A 59 -4.38 3.32 -3.21
C CYS A 59 -4.30 2.60 -1.87
N PHE A 60 -3.13 2.61 -1.23
CA PHE A 60 -2.94 2.03 0.10
C PHE A 60 -3.89 2.65 1.14
N THR A 61 -3.95 3.98 1.23
CA THR A 61 -4.82 4.65 2.19
C THR A 61 -6.30 4.32 1.97
N ILE A 62 -6.76 4.24 0.72
CA ILE A 62 -8.15 3.85 0.41
C ILE A 62 -8.42 2.40 0.84
N VAL A 63 -7.50 1.46 0.58
CA VAL A 63 -7.63 0.06 1.02
C VAL A 63 -7.73 -0.04 2.54
N GLN A 64 -6.90 0.71 3.28
CA GLN A 64 -6.95 0.72 4.74
C GLN A 64 -8.25 1.34 5.28
N ALA A 65 -8.71 2.44 4.68
CA ALA A 65 -9.98 3.04 5.05
C ALA A 65 -11.16 2.09 4.78
N GLU A 66 -11.14 1.35 3.66
CA GLU A 66 -12.16 0.36 3.30
C GLU A 66 -12.20 -0.80 4.32
N GLY A 67 -11.03 -1.32 4.69
CA GLY A 67 -10.91 -2.41 5.65
C GLY A 67 -11.45 -2.06 7.04
N ARG A 68 -11.29 -0.80 7.47
CA ARG A 68 -11.79 -0.31 8.77
C ARG A 68 -13.31 -0.17 8.82
N GLN A 69 -13.96 0.18 7.70
CA GLN A 69 -15.38 0.53 7.69
C GLN A 69 -16.30 -0.64 7.34
N ALA A 70 -15.86 -1.59 6.51
CA ALA A 70 -16.78 -2.55 5.91
C ALA A 70 -16.29 -4.00 5.85
N GLY A 71 -15.04 -4.32 6.24
CA GLY A 71 -14.44 -5.63 5.95
C GLY A 71 -14.48 -6.01 4.46
N SER A 72 -14.70 -5.00 3.60
CA SER A 72 -14.88 -5.09 2.16
C SER A 72 -13.54 -4.92 1.47
N ASN A 73 -13.39 -5.56 0.31
CA ASN A 73 -12.18 -5.47 -0.54
C ASN A 73 -12.54 -5.06 -1.98
N VAL A 74 -13.59 -4.26 -2.15
CA VAL A 74 -14.11 -3.81 -3.44
C VAL A 74 -13.08 -2.95 -4.15
N PHE A 75 -12.48 -1.95 -3.48
CA PHE A 75 -11.48 -1.09 -4.12
C PHE A 75 -10.25 -1.89 -4.52
N ARG A 76 -9.71 -2.69 -3.59
CA ARG A 76 -8.54 -3.55 -3.85
C ARG A 76 -8.78 -4.48 -5.04
N ARG A 77 -9.94 -5.14 -5.09
CA ARG A 77 -10.30 -6.06 -6.18
C ARG A 77 -10.39 -5.33 -7.52
N ASN A 78 -11.10 -4.21 -7.58
CA ASN A 78 -11.26 -3.44 -8.82
C ASN A 78 -9.93 -2.87 -9.33
N LEU A 79 -9.09 -2.36 -8.42
CA LEU A 79 -7.76 -1.90 -8.75
C LEU A 79 -6.88 -3.01 -9.35
N LEU A 80 -6.83 -4.18 -8.71
CA LEU A 80 -6.04 -5.31 -9.20
C LEU A 80 -6.57 -5.84 -10.53
N ASN A 81 -7.88 -5.92 -10.71
CA ASN A 81 -8.51 -6.33 -11.97
C ASN A 81 -8.13 -5.38 -13.11
N ARG A 82 -8.22 -4.07 -12.87
CA ARG A 82 -7.86 -3.03 -13.86
C ARG A 82 -6.37 -3.07 -14.20
N LEU A 83 -5.49 -3.20 -13.21
CA LEU A 83 -4.04 -3.38 -13.41
C LEU A 83 -3.74 -4.65 -14.23
N GLN A 84 -4.44 -5.75 -13.96
CA GLN A 84 -4.25 -6.99 -14.71
C GLN A 84 -4.67 -6.85 -16.18
N GLN A 85 -5.72 -6.08 -16.47
CA GLN A 85 -6.13 -5.78 -17.85
C GLN A 85 -5.03 -5.02 -18.61
N GLU A 86 -4.46 -3.96 -18.01
CA GLU A 86 -3.32 -3.23 -18.60
C GLU A 86 -2.09 -4.12 -18.82
N TYR A 87 -1.84 -5.07 -17.92
CA TYR A 87 -0.73 -6.01 -18.09
C TYR A 87 -0.93 -6.95 -19.28
N LYS A 88 -2.17 -7.37 -19.54
CA LYS A 88 -2.51 -8.25 -20.67
C LYS A 88 -2.21 -7.57 -22.01
N THR A 89 -2.44 -6.27 -22.09
CA THR A 89 -2.21 -5.44 -23.29
C THR A 89 -0.83 -4.76 -23.29
N ARG A 90 0.11 -5.19 -22.44
CA ARG A 90 1.42 -4.53 -22.26
C ARG A 90 2.22 -4.28 -23.54
N GLU A 91 2.18 -5.20 -24.52
CA GLU A 91 2.95 -5.05 -25.77
C GLU A 91 2.34 -3.95 -26.64
N GLU A 92 1.01 -3.80 -26.61
CA GLU A 92 0.29 -2.71 -27.27
C GLU A 92 0.60 -1.38 -26.59
N THR A 93 0.56 -1.32 -25.25
CA THR A 93 0.93 -0.12 -24.50
C THR A 93 2.38 0.28 -24.75
N ARG A 94 3.32 -0.68 -24.75
CA ARG A 94 4.74 -0.45 -25.02
C ARG A 94 5.01 0.01 -26.45
N SER A 95 4.29 -0.51 -27.43
CA SER A 95 4.40 -0.08 -28.83
C SER A 95 3.75 1.28 -29.08
N ARG A 96 2.68 1.61 -28.37
CA ARG A 96 2.02 2.93 -28.41
C ARG A 96 2.88 4.02 -27.80
N SER A 97 3.42 3.80 -26.60
CA SER A 97 4.20 4.79 -25.86
C SER A 97 5.11 4.15 -24.81
N VAL A 98 6.42 4.29 -25.00
CA VAL A 98 7.42 3.85 -24.01
C VAL A 98 7.22 4.58 -22.67
N GLN A 99 6.88 5.86 -22.71
CA GLN A 99 6.65 6.65 -21.49
C GLN A 99 5.46 6.10 -20.71
N GLU A 100 4.35 5.80 -21.38
CA GLU A 100 3.15 5.25 -20.76
C GLU A 100 3.45 3.87 -20.13
N TRP A 101 4.21 3.04 -20.83
CA TRP A 101 4.69 1.76 -20.30
C TRP A 101 5.58 1.94 -19.06
N VAL A 102 6.50 2.90 -19.05
CA VAL A 102 7.36 3.19 -17.89
C VAL A 102 6.51 3.69 -16.71
N CYS A 103 5.52 4.56 -16.95
CA CYS A 103 4.59 5.02 -15.93
C CYS A 103 3.77 3.86 -15.35
N TYR A 104 3.27 2.95 -16.20
CA TYR A 104 2.58 1.74 -15.77
C TYR A 104 3.46 0.85 -14.88
N VAL A 105 4.68 0.56 -15.33
CA VAL A 105 5.65 -0.26 -14.57
C VAL A 105 6.00 0.42 -13.24
N THR A 106 6.16 1.74 -13.23
CA THR A 106 6.39 2.50 -12.00
C THR A 106 5.20 2.33 -11.05
N PHE A 107 3.98 2.52 -11.54
CA PHE A 107 2.78 2.42 -10.72
C PHE A 107 2.57 1.00 -10.18
N ILE A 108 2.73 -0.04 -11.00
CA ILE A 108 2.54 -1.41 -10.55
C ILE A 108 3.59 -1.82 -9.50
N CYS A 109 4.85 -1.39 -9.65
CA CYS A 109 5.89 -1.60 -8.64
C CYS A 109 5.53 -0.92 -7.32
N ASN A 110 5.12 0.35 -7.35
CA ASN A 110 4.68 1.07 -6.14
C ASN A 110 3.49 0.35 -5.47
N ILE A 111 2.48 -0.06 -6.23
CA ILE A 111 1.33 -0.82 -5.69
C ILE A 111 1.78 -2.12 -5.05
N PHE A 112 2.71 -2.86 -5.68
CA PHE A 112 3.23 -4.08 -5.10
C PHE A 112 4.04 -3.81 -3.83
N ASP A 113 4.81 -2.76 -3.76
CA ASP A 113 5.59 -2.43 -2.55
C ASP A 113 4.68 -2.13 -1.37
N TYR A 114 3.60 -1.37 -1.59
CA TYR A 114 2.61 -1.09 -0.55
C TYR A 114 1.75 -2.31 -0.18
N LEU A 115 1.32 -3.12 -1.15
CA LEU A 115 0.42 -4.26 -0.89
C LEU A 115 1.15 -5.53 -0.42
N LYS A 116 2.40 -5.79 -0.84
CA LYS A 116 3.13 -7.02 -0.47
C LYS A 116 3.57 -6.98 0.99
N VAL A 117 4.15 -5.86 1.42
CA VAL A 117 4.65 -5.73 2.80
C VAL A 117 3.50 -5.75 3.79
N ASP A 118 2.42 -5.01 3.52
CA ASP A 118 1.21 -5.03 4.35
C ASP A 118 0.56 -6.43 4.40
N CYS A 119 0.41 -7.10 3.26
CA CYS A 119 -0.15 -8.45 3.21
C CYS A 119 0.73 -9.47 3.98
N LEU A 120 2.05 -9.39 3.82
CA LEU A 120 2.98 -10.24 4.56
C LEU A 120 2.87 -10.02 6.06
N VAL A 121 2.94 -8.76 6.51
CA VAL A 121 2.84 -8.39 7.92
C VAL A 121 1.50 -8.83 8.50
N MET A 122 0.40 -8.63 7.78
CA MET A 122 -0.94 -9.09 8.18
C MET A 122 -1.01 -10.62 8.35
N GLN A 123 -0.43 -11.40 7.44
CA GLN A 123 -0.41 -12.86 7.59
C GLN A 123 0.45 -13.28 8.78
N LEU A 124 1.62 -12.67 8.96
CA LEU A 124 2.51 -12.96 10.08
C LEU A 124 1.87 -12.62 11.43
N HIS A 125 1.09 -11.54 11.53
CA HIS A 125 0.28 -11.26 12.72
C HIS A 125 -0.72 -12.37 13.03
N ARG A 126 -1.40 -12.87 11.98
CA ARG A 126 -2.52 -13.81 12.17
C ARG A 126 -2.07 -15.23 12.47
N ILE A 127 -1.03 -15.70 11.78
CA ILE A 127 -0.61 -17.11 11.80
C ILE A 127 0.89 -17.30 12.07
N GLY A 128 1.65 -16.24 12.35
CA GLY A 128 3.11 -16.32 12.52
C GLY A 128 3.55 -17.26 13.65
N ASP A 129 2.95 -17.15 14.83
CA ASP A 129 3.23 -18.05 15.97
C ASP A 129 2.96 -19.52 15.64
N GLN A 130 1.89 -19.79 14.88
CA GLN A 130 1.54 -21.15 14.44
C GLN A 130 2.56 -21.67 13.43
N LEU A 131 2.93 -20.86 12.43
CA LEU A 131 3.92 -21.22 11.43
C LEU A 131 5.31 -21.46 12.04
N GLU A 132 5.71 -20.65 13.04
CA GLU A 132 6.98 -20.82 13.74
C GLU A 132 7.04 -22.13 14.52
N LYS A 133 5.96 -22.48 15.22
CA LYS A 133 5.84 -23.78 15.91
C LYS A 133 5.88 -24.97 14.96
N MET A 134 5.36 -24.81 13.73
CA MET A 134 5.43 -25.84 12.71
C MET A 134 6.82 -25.99 12.11
N ASN A 135 7.53 -24.89 11.85
CA ASN A 135 8.86 -24.91 11.29
C ASN A 135 9.65 -23.63 11.62
N VAL A 136 10.39 -23.68 12.73
CA VAL A 136 11.21 -22.55 13.19
C VAL A 136 12.33 -22.19 12.22
N GLN A 137 12.96 -23.17 11.57
CA GLN A 137 14.06 -22.93 10.62
C GLN A 137 13.60 -22.09 9.42
N ARG A 138 12.42 -22.41 8.85
CA ARG A 138 11.83 -21.63 7.77
C ARG A 138 11.42 -20.23 8.22
N MET A 139 10.96 -20.10 9.46
CA MET A 139 10.63 -18.78 10.02
C MET A 139 11.89 -17.94 10.23
N ASP A 140 13.01 -18.53 10.65
CA ASP A 140 14.29 -17.86 10.76
C ASP A 140 14.84 -17.41 9.41
N GLU A 141 14.78 -18.26 8.38
CA GLU A 141 15.13 -17.90 7.01
C GLU A 141 14.30 -16.71 6.51
N LEU A 142 12.97 -16.74 6.71
CA LEU A 142 12.08 -15.65 6.33
C LEU A 142 12.48 -14.35 7.04
N PHE A 143 12.64 -14.38 8.36
CA PHE A 143 12.99 -13.19 9.13
C PHE A 143 14.41 -12.69 8.88
N PHE A 144 15.32 -13.56 8.44
CA PHE A 144 16.62 -13.14 7.92
C PHE A 144 16.45 -12.30 6.66
N LEU A 145 15.66 -12.77 5.69
CA LEU A 145 15.37 -12.02 4.45
C LEU A 145 14.66 -10.69 4.72
N LEU A 146 13.77 -10.62 5.72
CA LEU A 146 13.10 -9.37 6.11
C LEU A 146 14.07 -8.35 6.71
N ARG A 147 15.03 -8.80 7.52
CA ARG A 147 16.10 -7.94 8.05
C ARG A 147 17.01 -7.44 6.94
N ASP A 148 17.47 -8.34 6.07
CA ASP A 148 18.31 -7.96 4.92
C ASP A 148 17.58 -6.97 4.01
N GLY A 149 16.30 -7.21 3.72
CA GLY A 149 15.47 -6.28 2.96
C GLY A 149 15.38 -4.90 3.63
N PHE A 150 15.13 -4.87 4.95
CA PHE A 150 15.06 -3.63 5.72
C PHE A 150 16.37 -2.83 5.71
N PHE A 151 17.53 -3.50 5.80
CA PHE A 151 18.83 -2.82 5.85
C PHE A 151 19.40 -2.47 4.47
N LEU A 152 19.17 -3.30 3.45
CA LEU A 152 19.88 -3.21 2.17
C LEU A 152 19.04 -2.58 1.05
N GLN A 153 17.71 -2.54 1.17
CA GLN A 153 16.86 -1.92 0.15
C GLN A 153 16.64 -0.42 0.39
N ASN A 154 17.37 0.39 -0.39
CA ASN A 154 17.31 1.85 -0.29
C ASN A 154 15.97 2.46 -0.73
N GLU A 155 15.18 1.76 -1.56
CA GLU A 155 13.93 2.28 -2.14
C GLU A 155 12.65 1.87 -1.37
N LEU A 156 12.76 1.27 -0.19
CA LEU A 156 11.58 0.97 0.62
C LEU A 156 10.86 2.26 1.05
N SER A 157 9.55 2.30 0.83
CA SER A 157 8.69 3.40 1.30
C SER A 157 8.75 3.52 2.84
N SER A 158 8.52 4.73 3.37
CA SER A 158 8.53 4.97 4.83
C SER A 158 7.57 4.06 5.58
N LEU A 159 6.40 3.79 4.99
CA LEU A 159 5.41 2.88 5.54
C LEU A 159 5.88 1.42 5.46
N ALA A 160 6.47 0.98 4.36
CA ALA A 160 7.03 -0.37 4.27
C ALA A 160 8.13 -0.59 5.32
N ARG A 161 8.99 0.41 5.54
CA ARG A 161 9.98 0.38 6.63
C ARG A 161 9.32 0.29 8.00
N LEU A 162 8.29 1.10 8.26
CA LEU A 162 7.57 1.06 9.53
C LEU A 162 6.92 -0.31 9.80
N LEU A 163 6.24 -0.88 8.79
CA LEU A 163 5.60 -2.20 8.88
C LEU A 163 6.62 -3.34 9.05
N LEU A 164 7.76 -3.26 8.37
CA LEU A 164 8.85 -4.23 8.54
C LEU A 164 9.48 -4.14 9.94
N LEU A 165 9.68 -2.92 10.46
CA LEU A 165 10.22 -2.74 11.80
C LEU A 165 9.26 -3.28 12.86
N GLU A 166 7.97 -2.96 12.73
CA GLU A 166 6.91 -3.44 13.60
C GLU A 166 6.88 -4.98 13.66
N ILE A 167 6.87 -5.68 12.51
CA ILE A 167 6.77 -7.14 12.51
C ILE A 167 8.04 -7.81 13.06
N LEU A 168 9.21 -7.18 12.89
CA LEU A 168 10.47 -7.64 13.48
C LEU A 168 10.41 -7.57 15.02
N GLU A 169 9.89 -6.48 15.57
CA GLU A 169 9.68 -6.33 17.02
C GLU A 169 8.58 -7.26 17.55
N PHE A 170 7.50 -7.45 16.78
CA PHE A 170 6.38 -8.33 17.14
C PHE A 170 6.85 -9.78 17.30
N ARG A 171 7.66 -10.30 16.36
CA ARG A 171 8.27 -11.63 16.50
C ARG A 171 9.28 -11.67 17.65
N ALA A 172 10.14 -10.66 17.79
CA ALA A 172 11.14 -10.62 18.88
C ALA A 172 10.50 -10.65 20.28
N SER A 173 9.27 -10.14 20.39
CA SER A 173 8.46 -10.16 21.61
C SER A 173 7.64 -11.44 21.80
N GLY A 174 7.91 -12.48 21.00
CA GLY A 174 7.19 -13.76 21.05
C GLY A 174 5.77 -13.69 20.48
N TRP A 175 5.59 -13.01 19.34
CA TRP A 175 4.30 -12.79 18.67
C TRP A 175 3.30 -12.05 19.55
N ARG A 176 3.79 -11.06 20.30
CA ARG A 176 3.01 -10.20 21.17
C ARG A 176 3.42 -8.76 20.96
N LEU A 177 2.43 -7.87 20.93
CA LEU A 177 2.69 -6.45 20.79
C LEU A 177 2.81 -5.83 22.18
N SER A 178 3.92 -5.15 22.45
CA SER A 178 4.13 -4.45 23.72
C SER A 178 3.31 -3.17 23.78
N ASP A 179 2.96 -2.69 24.97
CA ASP A 179 2.22 -1.42 25.13
C ASP A 179 2.98 -0.22 24.54
N SER A 180 4.32 -0.26 24.57
CA SER A 180 5.17 0.74 23.94
C SER A 180 5.14 0.67 22.42
N ALA A 181 5.19 -0.53 21.84
CA ALA A 181 5.07 -0.73 20.39
C ALA A 181 3.66 -0.37 19.89
N GLN A 182 2.62 -0.76 20.63
CA GLN A 182 1.23 -0.38 20.32
C GLN A 182 1.09 1.14 20.21
N LYS A 183 1.69 1.91 21.13
CA LYS A 183 1.70 3.36 21.06
C LYS A 183 2.51 3.86 19.86
N TYR A 184 3.73 3.38 19.69
CA TYR A 184 4.61 3.85 18.62
C TYR A 184 4.04 3.62 17.21
N TYR A 185 3.43 2.45 16.96
CA TYR A 185 2.95 2.04 15.64
C TYR A 185 1.48 2.39 15.36
N TYR A 186 0.64 2.46 16.40
CA TYR A 186 -0.83 2.55 16.24
C TYR A 186 -1.50 3.66 17.04
N SER A 187 -0.83 4.30 18.01
CA SER A 187 -1.42 5.51 18.60
C SER A 187 -1.22 6.67 17.64
N GLU A 188 -2.31 7.34 17.28
CA GLU A 188 -2.22 8.67 16.70
C GLU A 188 -1.41 9.53 17.68
N VAL A 189 -0.39 10.23 17.18
CA VAL A 189 0.32 11.25 17.96
C VAL A 189 -0.73 12.31 18.29
N THR A 190 -1.41 12.14 19.43
CA THR A 190 -2.25 13.16 20.03
C THR A 190 -1.33 14.16 20.69
N ASP A 191 -0.91 15.16 19.92
CA ASP A 191 -0.52 16.46 20.45
C ASP A 191 -1.73 17.42 20.43
#